data_AF-A0A817VZP0-F1
#
_entry.id   AF-A0A817VZP0-F1
#
_cell.length_a   1.000
_cell.length_b   1.000
_cell.length_c   1.000
_cell.angle_alpha   90.00
_cell.angle_beta   90.00
_cell.angle_gamma   90.00
#
_symmetry.space_group_name_H-M   'P 1'
#
loop_
_entity.id
_entity.type
_entity.pdbx_description
1 polymer ?
#
loop_
_entity_poly.entity_id
_entity_poly.type
_entity_poly.pdbx_seq_one_letter_code
_entity_poly.pdbx_strand_id
1 'polypeptide(L)'
;MPTSLDSITIPQLMSFTDTDEQFLFCNSNTPHKVIAFASETVLQILSENHHWNADGTFRTAPSLFSQAYYIHVWDEYSMKPMFSMQEKNITLKPFSILIDFEQSSINAINKVFPSTKVKCCHFHYAQNIWKKLKKYDLVKLSKEEHIRRQIANIISLPLVPTNEINNCMEQIIDVLCNIDSKFEKFTDYVLNNYVEDARSSSDIWNHFDSIGERSHTNSHVEG
;
A
#
# COMPACT_ATOMS: atom_id res chain seq x y z
N MET A 1 -23.52 -7.35 21.20
CA MET A 1 -22.34 -7.41 20.30
C MET A 1 -21.78 -8.82 20.38
N PRO A 2 -21.40 -9.45 19.25
CA PRO A 2 -20.75 -10.76 19.28
C PRO A 2 -19.45 -10.71 20.10
N THR A 3 -19.15 -11.78 20.83
CA THR A 3 -17.98 -11.87 21.73
C THR A 3 -16.90 -12.81 21.21
N SER A 4 -17.17 -13.55 20.12
CA SER A 4 -16.21 -14.41 19.43
C SER A 4 -16.47 -14.44 17.93
N LEU A 5 -15.44 -14.77 17.13
CA LEU A 5 -15.55 -14.89 15.66
C LEU A 5 -16.61 -15.94 15.23
N ASP A 6 -16.75 -17.01 16.01
CA ASP A 6 -17.72 -18.09 15.74
C ASP A 6 -19.17 -17.65 15.99
N SER A 7 -19.38 -16.67 16.88
CA SER A 7 -20.71 -16.14 17.20
C SER A 7 -21.22 -15.10 16.17
N ILE A 8 -20.38 -14.71 15.21
CA ILE A 8 -20.74 -13.71 14.21
C ILE A 8 -21.77 -14.30 13.24
N THR A 9 -22.96 -13.72 13.26
CA THR A 9 -24.01 -13.94 12.25
C THR A 9 -24.05 -12.74 11.32
N ILE A 10 -23.96 -12.96 10.01
CA ILE A 10 -24.04 -11.89 9.02
C ILE A 10 -25.50 -11.58 8.72
N PRO A 11 -25.98 -10.34 8.94
CA PRO A 11 -27.35 -9.97 8.61
C PRO A 11 -27.62 -10.19 7.12
N GLN A 12 -28.83 -10.66 6.78
CA GLN A 12 -29.23 -10.89 5.39
C GLN A 12 -29.13 -9.60 4.54
N LEU A 13 -29.34 -8.43 5.14
CA LEU A 13 -29.17 -7.13 4.49
C LEU A 13 -27.73 -6.88 3.99
N MET A 14 -26.72 -7.51 4.59
CA MET A 14 -25.33 -7.42 4.13
C MET A 14 -24.98 -8.46 3.07
N SER A 15 -25.88 -9.41 2.81
CA SER A 15 -25.65 -10.47 1.84
C SER A 15 -25.95 -10.05 0.41
N PHE A 16 -26.67 -8.94 0.20
CA PHE A 16 -27.11 -8.46 -1.10
C PHE A 16 -26.85 -6.96 -1.28
N THR A 17 -26.71 -6.52 -2.53
CA THR A 17 -26.69 -5.10 -2.90
C THR A 17 -28.12 -4.52 -2.93
N ASP A 18 -28.24 -3.19 -3.09
CA ASP A 18 -29.53 -2.51 -3.30
C ASP A 18 -30.24 -2.94 -4.60
N THR A 19 -29.53 -3.65 -5.49
CA THR A 19 -30.05 -4.21 -6.74
C THR A 19 -30.22 -5.73 -6.68
N ASP A 20 -30.33 -6.30 -5.48
CA ASP A 20 -30.50 -7.73 -5.20
C ASP A 20 -29.36 -8.64 -5.73
N GLU A 21 -28.17 -8.10 -5.93
CA GLU A 21 -27.00 -8.88 -6.34
C GLU A 21 -26.32 -9.51 -5.12
N GLN A 22 -25.93 -10.80 -5.20
CA GLN A 22 -25.17 -11.45 -4.13
C GLN A 22 -23.88 -10.67 -3.84
N PHE A 23 -23.73 -10.21 -2.59
CA PHE A 23 -22.63 -9.34 -2.16
C PHE A 23 -21.73 -9.98 -1.09
N LEU A 24 -22.29 -10.76 -0.16
CA LEU A 24 -21.46 -11.57 0.74
C LEU A 24 -20.80 -12.66 -0.09
N PHE A 25 -19.50 -12.52 -0.29
CA PHE A 25 -18.71 -13.33 -1.21
C PHE A 25 -18.07 -14.53 -0.49
N CYS A 26 -17.49 -14.29 0.69
CA CYS A 26 -16.88 -15.32 1.50
C CYS A 26 -17.20 -15.10 2.98
N ASN A 27 -17.45 -16.19 3.69
CA ASN A 27 -17.52 -16.24 5.14
C ASN A 27 -16.83 -17.54 5.57
N SER A 28 -15.53 -17.47 5.82
CA SER A 28 -14.73 -18.67 6.06
C SER A 28 -15.05 -19.29 7.43
N ASN A 29 -15.02 -20.62 7.50
CA ASN A 29 -15.18 -21.39 8.74
C ASN A 29 -13.82 -21.84 9.30
N THR A 30 -12.85 -20.93 9.27
CA THR A 30 -11.48 -21.16 9.74
C THR A 30 -11.21 -20.39 11.04
N PRO A 31 -10.27 -20.85 11.89
CA PRO A 31 -9.88 -20.10 13.10
C PRO A 31 -9.40 -18.68 12.79
N HIS A 32 -8.79 -18.49 11.62
CA HIS A 32 -8.51 -17.18 11.04
C HIS A 32 -9.68 -16.80 10.12
N LYS A 33 -10.78 -16.34 10.72
CA LYS A 33 -12.02 -16.03 9.99
C LYS A 33 -11.80 -14.86 9.03
N VAL A 34 -12.17 -15.08 7.77
CA VAL A 34 -12.19 -14.05 6.73
C VAL A 34 -13.63 -13.88 6.29
N ILE A 35 -14.07 -12.64 6.25
CA ILE A 35 -15.34 -12.24 5.66
C ILE A 35 -15.01 -11.32 4.50
N ALA A 36 -15.45 -11.69 3.31
CA ALA A 36 -15.24 -10.94 2.09
C ALA A 36 -16.57 -10.54 1.47
N PHE A 37 -16.63 -9.31 0.98
CA PHE A 37 -17.76 -8.78 0.24
C PHE A 37 -17.30 -8.38 -1.17
N ALA A 38 -18.00 -8.91 -2.17
CA ALA A 38 -17.80 -8.63 -3.59
C ALA A 38 -19.03 -9.10 -4.37
N SER A 39 -19.60 -8.23 -5.18
CA SER A 39 -20.62 -8.61 -6.15
C SER A 39 -19.97 -9.06 -7.47
N GLU A 40 -20.72 -9.75 -8.33
CA GLU A 40 -20.27 -10.15 -9.66
C GLU A 40 -19.91 -8.95 -10.53
N THR A 41 -20.70 -7.88 -10.44
CA THR A 41 -20.44 -6.59 -11.09
C THR A 41 -19.05 -6.06 -10.71
N VAL A 42 -18.69 -6.10 -9.42
CA VAL A 42 -17.38 -5.59 -8.98
C VAL A 42 -16.25 -6.53 -9.42
N LEU A 43 -16.46 -7.85 -9.36
CA LEU A 43 -15.50 -8.83 -9.86
C LEU A 43 -15.25 -8.66 -11.38
N GLN A 44 -16.29 -8.36 -12.14
CA GLN A 44 -16.19 -8.08 -13.58
C GLN A 44 -15.35 -6.82 -13.83
N ILE A 45 -15.65 -5.73 -13.11
CA ILE A 45 -14.87 -4.48 -13.17
C ILE A 45 -13.39 -4.75 -12.85
N LEU A 46 -13.09 -5.54 -11.82
CA LEU A 46 -11.70 -5.91 -11.52
C LEU A 46 -11.04 -6.73 -12.63
N SER A 47 -11.79 -7.62 -13.28
CA SER A 47 -11.26 -8.44 -14.37
C SER A 47 -10.92 -7.63 -15.62
N GLU A 48 -11.62 -6.53 -15.83
CA GLU A 48 -11.43 -5.61 -16.97
C GLU A 48 -10.34 -4.56 -16.69
N ASN A 49 -9.93 -4.39 -15.43
CA ASN A 49 -8.95 -3.41 -15.02
C ASN A 49 -7.58 -4.03 -14.69
N HIS A 50 -6.53 -3.51 -15.31
CA HIS A 50 -5.18 -4.03 -15.16
C HIS A 50 -4.42 -3.50 -13.93
N HIS A 51 -4.84 -2.36 -13.37
CA HIS A 51 -4.16 -1.70 -12.26
C HIS A 51 -5.08 -1.59 -11.06
N TRP A 52 -4.75 -2.31 -10.00
CA TRP A 52 -5.52 -2.27 -8.76
C TRP A 52 -4.76 -1.48 -7.70
N ASN A 53 -5.50 -1.02 -6.70
CA ASN A 53 -4.99 -0.46 -5.47
C ASN A 53 -5.54 -1.31 -4.34
N ALA A 54 -4.76 -1.54 -3.30
CA ALA A 54 -5.28 -2.15 -2.09
C ALA A 54 -4.68 -1.52 -0.84
N ASP A 55 -5.48 -1.45 0.22
CA ASP A 55 -5.07 -0.85 1.48
C ASP A 55 -5.71 -1.53 2.68
N GLY A 56 -4.94 -1.66 3.75
CA GLY A 56 -5.36 -2.30 4.99
C GLY A 56 -5.45 -1.30 6.13
N THR A 57 -6.52 -1.31 6.90
CA THR A 57 -6.68 -0.46 8.08
C THR A 57 -7.05 -1.25 9.32
N PHE A 58 -6.28 -1.01 10.37
CA PHE A 58 -6.50 -1.55 11.70
C PHE A 58 -7.49 -0.71 12.53
N ARG A 59 -7.65 0.57 12.16
CA ARG A 59 -8.41 1.54 12.97
C ARG A 59 -9.93 1.37 12.84
N THR A 60 -10.40 0.96 11.67
CA THR A 60 -11.83 0.77 11.38
C THR A 60 -12.24 -0.71 11.40
N ALA A 61 -11.28 -1.61 11.65
CA ALA A 61 -11.57 -3.03 11.81
C ALA A 61 -12.53 -3.24 13.00
N PRO A 62 -13.61 -4.02 12.84
CA PRO A 62 -14.45 -4.38 13.98
C PRO A 62 -13.62 -5.12 15.03
N SER A 63 -13.90 -4.91 16.32
CA SER A 63 -13.06 -5.39 17.44
C SER A 63 -12.68 -6.88 17.45
N LEU A 64 -13.43 -7.74 16.75
CA LEU A 64 -13.13 -9.18 16.63
C LEU A 64 -12.18 -9.51 15.47
N PHE A 65 -11.95 -8.58 14.55
CA PHE A 65 -11.06 -8.73 13.41
C PHE A 65 -9.77 -7.93 13.62
N SER A 66 -8.66 -8.48 13.14
CA SER A 66 -7.36 -7.80 13.22
C SER A 66 -7.27 -6.60 12.28
N GLN A 67 -7.91 -6.67 11.11
CA GLN A 67 -7.76 -5.68 10.05
C GLN A 67 -8.98 -5.70 9.12
N ALA A 68 -9.32 -4.55 8.52
CA ALA A 68 -10.17 -4.45 7.34
C ALA A 68 -9.29 -4.13 6.12
N TYR A 69 -9.56 -4.73 4.96
CA TYR A 69 -8.64 -4.69 3.82
C TYR A 69 -9.37 -4.48 2.49
N TYR A 70 -9.13 -3.37 1.80
CA TYR A 70 -9.92 -3.01 0.63
C TYR A 70 -9.09 -3.12 -0.65
N ILE A 71 -9.68 -3.67 -1.71
CA ILE A 71 -9.14 -3.71 -3.07
C ILE A 71 -10.01 -2.83 -3.96
N HIS A 72 -9.41 -1.99 -4.78
CA HIS A 72 -10.10 -1.03 -5.62
C HIS A 72 -9.44 -0.88 -6.98
N VAL A 73 -10.21 -0.43 -7.96
CA VAL A 73 -9.71 0.07 -9.23
C VAL A 73 -10.20 1.49 -9.47
N TRP A 74 -9.51 2.20 -10.34
CA TRP A 74 -9.98 3.46 -10.90
C TRP A 74 -10.80 3.14 -12.14
N ASP A 75 -12.09 3.44 -12.09
CA ASP A 75 -12.99 3.44 -13.24
C ASP A 75 -13.45 4.90 -13.48
N GLU A 76 -13.84 5.27 -14.71
CA GLU A 76 -14.03 6.65 -15.21
C GLU A 76 -14.96 7.54 -14.35
N TYR A 77 -15.62 7.00 -13.33
CA TYR A 77 -16.60 7.73 -12.51
C TYR A 77 -16.54 7.49 -10.99
N SER A 78 -15.74 6.54 -10.46
CA SER A 78 -15.63 6.32 -8.98
C SER A 78 -14.66 5.20 -8.58
N MET A 79 -14.26 5.19 -7.30
CA MET A 79 -13.51 4.11 -6.65
C MET A 79 -14.47 3.10 -6.01
N LYS A 80 -14.27 1.78 -6.25
CA LYS A 80 -15.14 0.71 -5.72
C LYS A 80 -14.36 -0.25 -4.78
N PRO A 81 -14.68 -0.34 -3.47
CA PRO A 81 -14.04 -1.27 -2.53
C PRO A 81 -14.44 -2.73 -2.78
N MET A 82 -13.51 -3.66 -2.57
CA MET A 82 -13.72 -5.08 -2.80
C MET A 82 -12.79 -6.00 -1.99
N PHE A 83 -13.24 -7.24 -1.73
CA PHE A 83 -12.44 -8.33 -1.15
C PHE A 83 -12.65 -9.59 -2.01
N SER A 84 -11.61 -10.23 -2.56
CA SER A 84 -11.80 -11.44 -3.41
C SER A 84 -10.82 -12.58 -3.09
N MET A 85 -11.39 -13.79 -3.06
CA MET A 85 -10.72 -15.06 -3.36
C MET A 85 -11.44 -15.67 -4.58
N GLN A 86 -10.76 -16.43 -5.43
CA GLN A 86 -11.35 -16.97 -6.66
C GLN A 86 -12.45 -18.02 -6.41
N GLU A 87 -13.71 -17.61 -6.51
CA GLU A 87 -14.83 -18.49 -6.81
C GLU A 87 -15.86 -17.72 -7.65
N LYS A 88 -15.74 -17.84 -8.98
CA LYS A 88 -16.75 -17.58 -10.04
C LYS A 88 -16.03 -17.73 -11.40
N ASN A 89 -16.75 -17.85 -12.51
CA ASN A 89 -16.20 -17.96 -13.88
C ASN A 89 -15.41 -16.71 -14.36
N ILE A 90 -14.99 -15.83 -13.44
CA ILE A 90 -14.29 -14.58 -13.70
C ILE A 90 -12.81 -14.79 -13.41
N THR A 91 -11.98 -14.56 -14.42
CA THR A 91 -10.53 -14.68 -14.30
C THR A 91 -9.92 -13.34 -13.93
N LEU A 92 -9.38 -13.24 -12.71
CA LEU A 92 -8.70 -12.06 -12.22
C LEU A 92 -7.20 -12.12 -12.55
N LYS A 93 -6.70 -11.15 -13.32
CA LYS A 93 -5.30 -11.06 -13.76
C LYS A 93 -4.80 -9.61 -13.73
N PRO A 94 -4.65 -9.01 -12.53
CA PRO A 94 -4.10 -7.65 -12.44
C PRO A 94 -2.67 -7.63 -12.98
N PHE A 95 -2.37 -6.64 -13.81
CA PHE A 95 -0.99 -6.37 -14.25
C PHE A 95 -0.16 -5.81 -13.10
N SER A 96 -0.73 -4.90 -12.29
CA SER A 96 -0.09 -4.38 -11.10
C SER A 96 -1.06 -4.05 -9.98
N ILE A 97 -0.57 -4.10 -8.74
CA ILE A 97 -1.33 -3.72 -7.55
C ILE A 97 -0.48 -2.75 -6.73
N LEU A 98 -1.02 -1.55 -6.48
CA LEU A 98 -0.43 -0.55 -5.59
C LEU A 98 -0.91 -0.79 -4.16
N ILE A 99 0.02 -1.04 -3.23
CA ILE A 99 -0.28 -1.31 -1.82
C ILE A 99 0.59 -0.48 -0.90
N ASP A 100 0.35 -0.57 0.41
CA ASP A 100 1.28 -0.07 1.42
C ASP A 100 2.55 -0.96 1.52
N PHE A 101 3.35 -0.79 2.58
CA PHE A 101 4.57 -1.56 2.79
C PHE A 101 4.36 -2.80 3.68
N GLU A 102 3.13 -3.29 3.83
CA GLU A 102 2.85 -4.46 4.67
C GLU A 102 3.34 -5.76 4.02
N GLN A 103 4.32 -6.43 4.66
CA GLN A 103 4.96 -7.62 4.10
C GLN A 103 3.99 -8.80 3.92
N SER A 104 2.99 -8.93 4.79
CA SER A 104 1.93 -9.94 4.69
C SER A 104 1.16 -9.79 3.37
N SER A 105 0.79 -8.56 3.01
CA SER A 105 0.08 -8.20 1.79
C SER A 105 0.94 -8.46 0.55
N ILE A 106 2.21 -8.03 0.55
CA ILE A 106 3.17 -8.32 -0.53
C ILE A 106 3.28 -9.85 -0.75
N ASN A 107 3.45 -10.61 0.33
CA ASN A 107 3.60 -12.06 0.26
C ASN A 107 2.32 -12.75 -0.24
N ALA A 108 1.15 -12.30 0.22
CA ALA A 108 -0.14 -12.84 -0.20
C ALA A 108 -0.39 -12.59 -1.70
N ILE A 109 -0.12 -11.37 -2.18
CA ILE A 109 -0.28 -11.03 -3.60
C ILE A 109 0.69 -11.85 -4.46
N ASN A 110 1.97 -11.93 -4.10
CA ASN A 110 2.93 -12.73 -4.87
C ASN A 110 2.58 -14.23 -4.89
N LYS A 111 1.89 -14.72 -3.86
CA LYS A 111 1.39 -16.10 -3.80
C LYS A 111 0.16 -16.31 -4.68
N VAL A 112 -0.81 -15.39 -4.65
CA VAL A 112 -2.10 -15.52 -5.35
C VAL A 112 -2.00 -15.09 -6.82
N PHE A 113 -1.21 -14.05 -7.10
CA PHE A 113 -0.98 -13.49 -8.43
C PHE A 113 0.53 -13.38 -8.75
N PRO A 114 1.22 -14.51 -9.02
CA PRO A 114 2.68 -14.52 -9.18
C PRO A 114 3.21 -13.68 -10.34
N SER A 115 2.37 -13.38 -11.34
CA SER A 115 2.74 -12.55 -12.51
C SER A 115 2.48 -11.06 -12.32
N THR A 116 1.88 -10.66 -11.20
CA THR A 116 1.50 -9.27 -10.93
C THR A 116 2.66 -8.45 -10.42
N LYS A 117 2.83 -7.23 -10.93
CA LYS A 117 3.79 -6.26 -10.40
C LYS A 117 3.24 -5.62 -9.12
N VAL A 118 3.74 -6.05 -7.97
CA VAL A 118 3.46 -5.37 -6.70
C VAL A 118 4.22 -4.05 -6.66
N LYS A 119 3.55 -2.96 -6.29
CA LYS A 119 4.16 -1.63 -6.14
C LYS A 119 3.75 -1.03 -4.80
N CYS A 120 4.71 -0.49 -4.06
CA CYS A 120 4.47 0.17 -2.79
C CYS A 120 4.21 1.67 -3.00
N CYS A 121 3.28 2.20 -2.22
CA CYS A 121 2.76 3.54 -2.39
C CYS A 121 3.77 4.65 -2.05
N HIS A 122 3.89 5.65 -2.94
CA HIS A 122 4.74 6.83 -2.73
C HIS A 122 4.32 7.66 -1.51
N PHE A 123 3.01 7.77 -1.26
CA PHE A 123 2.49 8.50 -0.10
C PHE A 123 2.93 7.85 1.23
N HIS A 124 2.78 6.52 1.33
CA HIS A 124 3.25 5.75 2.47
C HIS A 124 4.77 5.82 2.65
N TYR A 125 5.52 5.81 1.54
CA TYR A 125 6.97 6.07 1.57
C TYR A 125 7.28 7.43 2.20
N ALA A 126 6.69 8.51 1.69
CA ALA A 126 6.89 9.86 2.20
C ALA A 126 6.48 9.98 3.67
N GLN A 127 5.36 9.37 4.08
CA GLN A 127 4.96 9.30 5.48
C GLN A 127 6.02 8.62 6.36
N ASN A 128 6.61 7.52 5.90
CA ASN A 128 7.64 6.80 6.65
C ASN A 128 8.92 7.63 6.83
N ILE A 129 9.31 8.39 5.80
CA ILE A 129 10.40 9.38 5.90
C ILE A 129 10.09 10.41 7.00
N TRP A 130 8.89 11.00 6.99
CA TRP A 130 8.48 11.98 8.01
C TRP A 130 8.41 11.41 9.42
N LYS A 131 7.89 10.18 9.58
CA LYS A 131 7.87 9.48 10.88
C LYS A 131 9.29 9.33 11.44
N LYS A 132 10.29 9.12 10.59
CA LYS A 132 11.69 8.93 10.99
C LYS A 132 12.41 10.23 11.30
N LEU A 133 12.13 11.29 10.54
CA LEU A 133 12.56 12.64 10.91
C LEU A 133 12.04 13.02 12.30
N LYS A 134 10.77 12.72 12.61
CA LYS A 134 10.20 12.95 13.93
C LYS A 134 10.88 12.07 14.99
N LYS A 135 11.10 10.79 14.71
CA LYS A 135 11.74 9.84 15.65
C LYS A 135 13.15 10.29 16.06
N TYR A 136 13.89 10.92 15.17
CA TYR A 136 15.25 11.38 15.43
C TYR A 136 15.34 12.87 15.80
N ASP A 137 14.21 13.52 16.10
CA ASP A 137 14.12 14.93 16.47
C ASP A 137 14.69 15.91 15.41
N LEU A 138 14.61 15.55 14.14
CA LEU A 138 15.15 16.32 13.00
C LEU A 138 14.14 17.32 12.42
N VAL A 139 12.87 17.30 12.85
CA VAL A 139 11.78 18.13 12.30
C VAL A 139 12.06 19.63 12.41
N LYS A 140 12.78 20.06 13.45
CA LYS A 140 13.16 21.48 13.60
C LYS A 140 14.21 21.89 12.56
N LEU A 141 15.26 21.07 12.40
CA LEU A 141 16.33 21.28 11.43
C LEU A 141 15.81 21.22 10.00
N SER A 142 14.87 20.31 9.70
CA SER A 142 14.29 20.18 8.36
C SER A 142 13.49 21.40 7.87
N LYS A 143 13.35 22.46 8.69
CA LYS A 143 12.77 23.74 8.26
C LYS A 143 13.80 24.64 7.57
N GLU A 144 15.09 24.43 7.81
CA GLU A 144 16.16 25.16 7.15
C GLU A 144 16.19 24.79 5.66
N GLU A 145 16.31 25.79 4.79
CA GLU A 145 16.08 25.61 3.35
C GLU A 145 16.99 24.53 2.73
N HIS A 146 18.27 24.56 3.06
CA HIS A 146 19.26 23.62 2.53
C HIS A 146 18.98 22.18 2.98
N ILE A 147 18.53 21.96 4.23
CA ILE A 147 18.14 20.64 4.76
C ILE A 147 16.82 20.20 4.14
N ARG A 148 15.83 21.10 4.10
CA ARG A 148 14.51 20.84 3.51
C ARG A 148 14.61 20.36 2.08
N ARG A 149 15.55 20.92 1.30
CA ARG A 149 15.84 20.46 -0.06
C ARG A 149 16.36 19.03 -0.10
N GLN A 150 17.26 18.64 0.79
CA GLN A 150 17.74 17.26 0.86
C GLN A 150 16.64 16.28 1.30
N ILE A 151 15.79 16.68 2.25
CA ILE A 151 14.60 15.87 2.61
C ILE A 151 13.65 15.72 1.43
N ALA A 152 13.43 16.78 0.65
CA ALA A 152 12.63 16.71 -0.57
C ALA A 152 13.26 15.78 -1.62
N ASN A 153 14.59 15.80 -1.76
CA ASN A 153 15.32 14.88 -2.63
C ASN A 153 15.10 13.42 -2.19
N ILE A 154 15.18 13.12 -0.89
CA ILE A 154 14.87 11.78 -0.34
C ILE A 154 13.43 11.38 -0.70
N ILE A 155 12.46 12.26 -0.44
CA ILE A 155 11.04 11.99 -0.77
C ILE A 155 10.84 11.75 -2.27
N SER A 156 11.71 12.30 -3.11
CA SER A 156 11.64 12.18 -4.58
C SER A 156 12.40 10.98 -5.15
N LEU A 157 13.19 10.24 -4.35
CA LEU A 157 13.92 9.05 -4.81
C LEU A 157 13.07 8.03 -5.58
N PRO A 158 11.79 7.80 -5.23
CA PRO A 158 10.94 6.90 -5.99
C PRO A 158 10.72 7.34 -7.44
N LEU A 159 11.01 8.60 -7.76
CA LEU A 159 10.85 9.20 -9.08
C LEU A 159 12.20 9.40 -9.80
N VAL A 160 13.27 8.82 -9.29
CA VAL A 160 14.61 8.88 -9.87
C VAL A 160 14.87 7.57 -10.62
N PRO A 161 15.59 7.57 -11.76
CA PRO A 161 16.04 6.33 -12.41
C PRO A 161 16.73 5.41 -11.40
N THR A 162 16.43 4.12 -11.43
CA THR A 162 16.92 3.17 -10.40
C THR A 162 18.44 3.12 -10.35
N ASN A 163 19.13 3.30 -11.48
CA ASN A 163 20.59 3.35 -11.57
C ASN A 163 21.22 4.63 -10.95
N GLU A 164 20.44 5.70 -10.72
CA GLU A 164 20.90 6.96 -10.14
C GLU A 164 20.60 7.09 -8.64
N ILE A 165 19.82 6.17 -8.06
CA ILE A 165 19.39 6.22 -6.66
C ILE A 165 20.60 6.27 -5.71
N ASN A 166 21.60 5.40 -5.92
CA ASN A 166 22.79 5.33 -5.07
C ASN A 166 23.58 6.64 -5.11
N ASN A 167 23.82 7.17 -6.31
CA ASN A 167 24.53 8.45 -6.51
C ASN A 167 23.79 9.62 -5.82
N CYS A 168 22.46 9.67 -5.97
CA CYS A 168 21.63 10.67 -5.29
C CYS A 168 21.73 10.55 -3.76
N MET A 169 21.72 9.32 -3.22
CA MET A 169 21.86 9.09 -1.78
C MET A 169 23.23 9.48 -1.24
N GLU A 170 24.32 9.16 -1.93
CA GLU A 170 25.67 9.57 -1.55
C GLU A 170 25.78 11.09 -1.42
N GLN A 171 25.26 11.85 -2.39
CA GLN A 171 25.26 13.31 -2.35
C GLN A 171 24.42 13.88 -1.19
N ILE A 172 23.27 13.25 -0.90
CA ILE A 172 22.41 13.65 0.22
C ILE A 172 23.11 13.39 1.57
N ILE A 173 23.79 12.26 1.70
CA ILE A 173 24.52 11.85 2.91
C ILE A 173 25.65 12.83 3.19
N ASP A 174 26.44 13.19 2.19
CA ASP A 174 27.56 14.15 2.32
C ASP A 174 27.06 15.51 2.84
N VAL A 175 25.90 15.97 2.39
CA VAL A 175 25.33 17.22 2.89
C VAL A 175 24.77 17.07 4.31
N LEU A 176 23.94 16.05 4.55
CA LEU A 176 23.17 15.95 5.79
C LEU A 176 24.02 15.53 7.00
N CYS A 177 24.93 14.56 6.82
CA CYS A 177 25.72 14.03 7.95
C CYS A 177 26.76 15.04 8.46
N ASN A 178 27.16 16.02 7.64
CA ASN A 178 28.01 17.13 8.05
C ASN A 178 27.29 18.19 8.91
N ILE A 179 25.95 18.14 9.00
CA ILE A 179 25.14 19.14 9.73
C ILE A 179 24.87 18.70 11.17
N ASP A 180 24.41 17.46 11.36
CA ASP A 180 24.10 16.90 12.67
C ASP A 180 24.25 15.38 12.61
N SER A 181 24.97 14.79 13.57
CA SER A 181 25.16 13.33 13.72
C SER A 181 23.85 12.52 13.71
N LYS A 182 22.71 13.13 14.07
CA LYS A 182 21.39 12.49 14.00
C LYS A 182 20.98 12.12 12.56
N PHE A 183 21.51 12.81 11.56
CA PHE A 183 21.25 12.48 10.17
C PHE A 183 21.85 11.14 9.76
N GLU A 184 22.94 10.68 10.37
CA GLU A 184 23.52 9.34 10.11
C GLU A 184 22.46 8.25 10.33
N LYS A 185 21.80 8.25 11.50
CA LYS A 185 20.74 7.29 11.83
C LYS A 185 19.52 7.40 10.92
N PHE A 186 19.28 8.58 10.36
CA PHE A 186 18.18 8.83 9.44
C PHE A 186 18.50 8.33 8.04
N THR A 187 19.68 8.62 7.51
CA THR A 187 20.14 8.14 6.20
C THR A 187 20.36 6.64 6.20
N ASP A 188 20.90 6.07 7.28
CA ASP A 188 21.01 4.61 7.47
C ASP A 188 19.63 3.95 7.38
N TYR A 189 18.61 4.55 7.96
CA TYR A 189 17.25 4.03 7.84
C TYR A 189 16.80 4.01 6.38
N VAL A 190 17.05 5.09 5.62
CA VAL A 190 16.66 5.16 4.21
C VAL A 190 17.41 4.11 3.39
N LEU A 191 18.73 4.01 3.56
CA LEU A 191 19.56 3.02 2.88
C LEU A 191 19.09 1.60 3.17
N ASN A 192 18.97 1.23 4.44
CA ASN A 192 18.63 -0.13 4.85
C ASN A 192 17.19 -0.54 4.49
N ASN A 193 16.25 0.39 4.32
CA ASN A 193 14.84 0.04 4.08
C ASN A 193 14.42 0.20 2.62
N TYR A 194 15.18 0.94 1.82
CA TYR A 194 14.78 1.27 0.45
C TYR A 194 15.88 1.02 -0.57
N VAL A 195 17.16 1.15 -0.21
CA VAL A 195 18.25 1.12 -1.20
C VAL A 195 19.02 -0.19 -1.20
N GLU A 196 19.46 -0.66 -0.03
CA GLU A 196 20.42 -1.75 0.11
C GLU A 196 19.78 -3.14 0.38
N ASP A 197 18.63 -3.20 1.05
CA ASP A 197 18.06 -4.48 1.51
C ASP A 197 17.01 -5.06 0.53
N ALA A 198 17.10 -6.37 0.31
CA ALA A 198 16.21 -7.17 -0.54
C ALA A 198 14.75 -7.21 -0.06
N ARG A 199 14.46 -6.72 1.16
CA ARG A 199 13.08 -6.56 1.67
C ARG A 199 12.24 -5.60 0.84
N SER A 200 12.89 -4.72 0.09
CA SER A 200 12.24 -3.76 -0.79
C SER A 200 13.17 -3.50 -1.96
N SER A 201 13.20 -4.44 -2.93
CA SER A 201 13.80 -4.15 -4.24
C SER A 201 13.38 -2.75 -4.67
N SER A 202 14.33 -1.93 -5.13
CA SER A 202 14.04 -0.60 -5.66
C SER A 202 12.83 -0.62 -6.59
N ASP A 203 12.67 -1.70 -7.34
CA ASP A 203 11.57 -1.90 -8.27
C ASP A 203 10.18 -1.88 -7.63
N ILE A 204 10.03 -2.26 -6.35
CA ILE A 204 8.72 -2.31 -5.70
C ILE A 204 8.26 -0.90 -5.31
N TRP A 205 9.15 -0.02 -4.85
CA TRP A 205 8.79 1.31 -4.37
C TRP A 205 9.15 2.42 -5.36
N ASN A 206 9.96 2.15 -6.37
CA ASN A 206 10.27 3.06 -7.46
C ASN A 206 9.12 3.12 -8.47
N HIS A 207 8.87 4.32 -8.98
CA HIS A 207 7.78 4.68 -9.88
C HIS A 207 8.26 5.39 -11.14
N PHE A 208 9.57 5.54 -11.36
CA PHE A 208 10.15 6.29 -12.49
C PHE A 208 9.57 5.87 -13.84
N ASP A 209 9.57 4.57 -14.13
CA ASP A 209 9.05 4.02 -15.40
C ASP A 209 7.52 4.03 -15.50
N SER A 210 6.81 4.35 -14.41
CA SER A 210 5.34 4.36 -14.39
C SER A 210 4.74 5.77 -14.37
N ILE A 211 5.58 6.82 -14.45
CA ILE A 211 5.14 8.22 -14.41
C ILE A 211 4.13 8.47 -15.55
N GLY A 212 2.90 8.80 -15.17
CA GLY A 212 1.81 9.12 -16.12
C GLY A 212 0.96 7.91 -16.56
N GLU A 213 1.33 6.68 -16.22
CA GLU A 213 0.53 5.48 -16.54
C GLU A 213 -0.57 5.21 -15.48
N ARG A 214 -0.37 5.66 -14.24
CA ARG A 214 -1.27 5.42 -13.09
C ARG A 214 -0.93 6.33 -11.91
N SER A 215 -1.84 6.43 -10.93
CA SER A 215 -1.52 7.10 -9.66
C SER A 215 -0.38 6.39 -8.92
N HIS A 216 0.54 7.17 -8.38
CA HIS A 216 1.64 6.70 -7.51
C HIS A 216 1.27 6.74 -6.02
N THR A 217 0.07 7.26 -5.72
CA THR A 217 -0.40 7.52 -4.37
C THR A 217 -1.74 6.82 -4.13
N ASN A 218 -1.94 6.31 -2.90
CA ASN A 218 -3.23 5.83 -2.39
C ASN A 218 -3.81 6.81 -1.36
N SER A 219 -3.29 8.04 -1.26
CA SER A 219 -3.66 9.03 -0.24
C SER A 219 -5.14 9.38 -0.17
N HIS A 220 -5.91 9.12 -1.24
CA HIS A 220 -7.36 9.33 -1.27
C HIS A 220 -8.16 8.14 -0.69
N VAL A 221 -7.49 7.04 -0.31
CA VAL A 221 -8.06 5.88 0.41
C VAL A 221 -8.00 6.11 1.93
N GLU A 222 -7.11 6.98 2.38
CA GLU A 222 -6.81 7.23 3.80
C GLU A 222 -7.63 8.39 4.43
N GLY A 223 -8.47 9.08 3.67
CA GLY A 223 -9.30 10.20 4.14
C GLY A 223 -10.36 10.66 3.15
#